data_AF-A0A6V7HA41-F1
#
_entry.id   AF-A0A6V7HA41-F1
#
_cell.length_a   1.000
_cell.length_b   1.000
_cell.length_c   1.000
_cell.angle_alpha   90.00
_cell.angle_beta   90.00
_cell.angle_gamma   90.00
#
_symmetry.space_group_name_H-M   'P 1'
#
loop_
_entity.id
_entity.type
_entity.pdbx_description
1 polymer ?
#
loop_
_entity_poly.entity_id
_entity_poly.type
_entity_poly.pdbx_seq_one_letter_code
_entity_poly.pdbx_strand_id
1 'polypeptide(L)'
;YKWVRYTGARYFVPGMIFVGKDLDGMNLVVGRALHQGDMLPAKVKPEHGVAYVCHGGNEHIKHDFEVLMPADFKWVQARHGHVPPHAVEAGRTMDGEMLYIGRAYQNGVPCVGK
;
A
#
# COMPACT_ATOMS: atom_id res chain seq x y z
N TYR A 1 8.36 11.32 4.63
CA TYR A 1 7.04 11.00 4.03
C TYR A 1 5.95 11.24 5.06
N LYS A 2 4.68 11.22 4.62
CA LYS A 2 3.48 11.33 5.44
C LYS A 2 2.39 10.41 4.88
N TRP A 3 1.56 9.94 5.80
CA TRP A 3 0.31 9.27 5.48
C TRP A 3 -0.78 10.33 5.39
N VAL A 4 -1.52 10.34 4.29
CA VAL A 4 -2.58 11.32 4.04
C VAL A 4 -3.89 10.56 3.92
N ARG A 5 -4.84 10.87 4.80
CA ARG A 5 -6.20 10.33 4.71
C ARG A 5 -6.79 10.66 3.34
N TYR A 6 -7.32 9.64 2.67
CA TYR A 6 -7.95 9.82 1.38
C TYR A 6 -9.30 10.53 1.54
N THR A 7 -9.47 11.68 0.88
CA THR A 7 -10.65 12.55 1.04
C THR A 7 -11.66 12.42 -0.10
N GLY A 8 -11.53 11.39 -0.96
CA GLY A 8 -12.47 11.14 -2.07
C GLY A 8 -12.03 11.69 -3.42
N ALA A 9 -10.78 12.12 -3.58
CA ALA A 9 -10.23 12.49 -4.89
C ALA A 9 -10.17 11.24 -5.80
N ARG A 10 -11.16 11.06 -6.68
CA ARG A 10 -11.28 9.88 -7.56
C ARG A 10 -10.35 9.91 -8.78
N TYR A 11 -9.10 10.30 -8.56
CA TYR A 11 -8.07 10.37 -9.59
C TYR A 11 -6.67 10.31 -8.95
N PHE A 12 -5.67 9.94 -9.75
CA PHE A 12 -4.27 10.00 -9.34
C PHE A 12 -3.82 11.44 -9.14
N VAL A 13 -3.22 11.75 -7.98
CA VAL A 13 -2.73 13.09 -7.64
C VAL A 13 -1.20 13.09 -7.57
N PRO A 14 -0.52 14.13 -8.11
CA PRO A 14 0.93 14.28 -7.93
C PRO A 14 1.35 14.14 -6.46
N GLY A 15 2.41 13.36 -6.23
CA GLY A 15 2.94 13.06 -4.90
C GLY A 15 2.48 11.73 -4.31
N MET A 16 1.48 11.05 -4.89
CA MET A 16 1.19 9.65 -4.58
C MET A 16 2.30 8.73 -5.09
N ILE A 17 2.63 7.68 -4.33
CA ILE A 17 3.64 6.71 -4.75
C ILE A 17 3.02 5.72 -5.73
N PHE A 18 3.28 5.91 -7.03
CA PHE A 18 2.87 5.01 -8.09
C PHE A 18 3.62 3.67 -8.01
N VAL A 19 2.87 2.56 -8.05
CA VAL A 19 3.44 1.20 -8.04
C VAL A 19 3.29 0.47 -9.37
N GLY A 20 2.38 0.92 -10.22
CA GLY A 20 2.09 0.34 -11.53
C GLY A 20 0.61 0.42 -11.84
N LYS A 21 0.17 -0.39 -12.80
CA LYS A 21 -1.23 -0.47 -13.21
C LYS A 21 -1.82 -1.82 -12.85
N ASP A 22 -3.10 -1.85 -12.53
CA ASP A 22 -3.85 -3.10 -12.41
C ASP A 22 -4.30 -3.62 -13.80
N LEU A 23 -4.93 -4.80 -13.84
CA LEU A 23 -5.43 -5.45 -15.06
C LEU A 23 -6.42 -4.59 -15.85
N ASP A 24 -7.16 -3.72 -15.16
CA ASP A 24 -8.09 -2.75 -15.76
C ASP A 24 -7.40 -1.49 -16.30
N GLY A 25 -6.08 -1.39 -16.17
CA GLY A 25 -5.27 -0.25 -16.60
C GLY A 25 -5.25 0.93 -15.63
N MET A 26 -5.94 0.84 -14.49
CA MET A 26 -6.00 1.89 -13.48
C MET A 26 -4.72 1.97 -12.64
N ASN A 27 -4.42 3.15 -12.12
CA ASN A 27 -3.22 3.34 -11.34
C ASN A 27 -3.35 2.67 -9.98
N LEU A 28 -2.28 1.97 -9.59
CA LEU A 28 -2.09 1.48 -8.25
C LEU A 28 -1.13 2.41 -7.52
N VAL A 29 -1.49 2.76 -6.29
CA VAL A 29 -0.63 3.55 -5.40
C VAL A 29 -0.47 2.87 -4.04
N VAL A 30 0.55 3.28 -3.30
CA VAL A 30 0.82 2.80 -1.94
C VAL A 30 -0.14 3.44 -0.95
N GLY A 31 -0.81 2.61 -0.18
CA GLY A 31 -1.61 3.04 0.96
C GLY A 31 -1.47 2.14 2.18
N ARG A 32 -2.29 2.44 3.17
CA ARG A 32 -2.52 1.60 4.35
C ARG A 32 -3.95 1.78 4.84
N ALA A 33 -4.48 0.78 5.55
CA ALA A 33 -5.80 0.86 6.13
C ALA A 33 -5.90 0.01 7.40
N LEU A 34 -6.83 0.38 8.29
CA LEU A 34 -7.11 -0.36 9.50
C LEU A 34 -7.94 -1.62 9.18
N HIS A 35 -7.50 -2.77 9.69
CA HIS A 35 -8.24 -4.02 9.61
C HIS A 35 -8.09 -4.78 10.93
N GLN A 36 -9.20 -4.99 11.63
CA GLN A 36 -9.23 -5.76 12.89
C GLN A 36 -8.22 -5.27 13.95
N GLY A 37 -8.01 -3.95 14.03
CA GLY A 37 -7.07 -3.33 14.97
C GLY A 37 -5.65 -3.15 14.42
N ASP A 38 -5.29 -3.84 13.34
CA ASP A 38 -3.99 -3.72 12.71
C ASP A 38 -3.97 -2.63 11.63
N MET A 39 -2.91 -1.83 11.60
CA MET A 39 -2.66 -0.90 10.50
C MET A 39 -1.85 -1.62 9.41
N LEU A 40 -2.53 -2.01 8.33
CA LEU A 40 -1.96 -2.87 7.29
C LEU A 40 -1.59 -2.09 6.02
N PRO A 41 -0.50 -2.46 5.32
CA PRO A 41 -0.22 -1.95 4.00
C PRO A 41 -1.33 -2.32 3.00
N ALA A 42 -1.59 -1.43 2.06
CA ALA A 42 -2.68 -1.55 1.12
C ALA A 42 -2.28 -1.22 -0.32
N LYS A 43 -2.84 -1.98 -1.26
CA LYS A 43 -2.90 -1.64 -2.68
C LYS A 43 -4.10 -0.69 -2.89
N VAL A 44 -3.85 0.54 -3.33
CA VAL A 44 -4.92 1.54 -3.49
C VAL A 44 -5.21 1.79 -4.96
N LYS A 45 -6.50 1.89 -5.30
CA LYS A 45 -7.02 2.38 -6.59
C LYS A 45 -7.67 3.75 -6.37
N PRO A 46 -6.94 4.87 -6.51
CA PRO A 46 -7.47 6.21 -6.26
C PRO A 46 -8.69 6.52 -7.12
N GLU A 47 -8.71 6.09 -8.38
CA GLU A 47 -9.80 6.31 -9.33
C GLU A 47 -11.12 5.68 -8.88
N HIS A 48 -11.04 4.58 -8.14
CA HIS A 48 -12.19 3.87 -7.60
C HIS A 48 -12.53 4.29 -6.16
N GLY A 49 -11.61 4.99 -5.48
CA GLY A 49 -11.74 5.35 -4.06
C GLY A 49 -11.75 4.12 -3.15
N VAL A 50 -10.93 3.11 -3.46
CA VAL A 50 -10.85 1.85 -2.71
C VAL A 50 -9.40 1.47 -2.45
N ALA A 51 -9.19 0.81 -1.31
CA ALA A 51 -7.94 0.17 -0.96
C ALA A 51 -8.19 -1.32 -0.66
N TYR A 52 -7.19 -2.15 -0.90
CA TYR A 52 -7.20 -3.58 -0.63
C TYR A 52 -6.08 -3.91 0.36
N VAL A 53 -6.44 -4.52 1.49
CA VAL A 53 -5.48 -5.05 2.47
C VAL A 53 -5.55 -6.58 2.49
N CYS A 54 -4.40 -7.23 2.59
CA CYS A 54 -4.33 -8.69 2.71
C CYS A 54 -4.36 -9.10 4.19
N HIS A 55 -5.32 -9.94 4.57
CA HIS A 55 -5.43 -10.48 5.92
C HIS A 55 -6.04 -11.90 5.89
N GLY A 56 -5.42 -12.85 6.60
CA GLY A 56 -5.89 -14.23 6.64
C GLY A 56 -5.96 -14.93 5.27
N GLY A 57 -5.00 -14.64 4.38
CA GLY A 57 -4.96 -15.19 3.02
C GLY A 57 -5.96 -14.58 2.03
N ASN A 58 -6.73 -13.57 2.43
CA ASN A 58 -7.76 -12.94 1.60
C ASN A 58 -7.52 -11.43 1.46
N GLU A 59 -7.98 -10.84 0.36
CA GLU A 59 -8.04 -9.40 0.17
C GLU A 59 -9.34 -8.82 0.76
N HIS A 60 -9.23 -7.68 1.45
CA HIS A 60 -10.36 -6.98 2.06
C HIS A 60 -10.43 -5.55 1.55
N ILE A 61 -11.61 -5.17 1.06
CA ILE A 61 -11.88 -3.81 0.54
C ILE A 61 -12.00 -2.83 1.71
N LYS A 62 -11.41 -1.64 1.53
CA LYS A 62 -11.42 -0.53 2.49
C LYS A 62 -11.75 0.77 1.79
N HIS A 63 -12.66 1.53 2.40
CA HIS A 63 -13.03 2.89 1.98
C HIS A 63 -12.45 3.96 2.89
N ASP A 64 -12.05 3.59 4.12
CA ASP A 64 -11.23 4.43 4.98
C ASP A 64 -9.79 3.95 4.92
N PHE A 65 -8.91 4.78 4.35
CA PHE A 65 -7.51 4.47 4.13
C PHE A 65 -6.67 5.74 3.99
N GLU A 66 -5.36 5.57 4.10
CA GLU A 66 -4.38 6.62 3.89
C GLU A 66 -3.49 6.27 2.69
N VAL A 67 -3.05 7.29 1.96
CA VAL A 67 -2.08 7.17 0.86
C VAL A 67 -0.73 7.71 1.30
N LEU A 68 0.34 7.10 0.81
CA LEU A 68 1.71 7.54 1.09
C LEU A 68 2.10 8.68 0.15
N MET A 69 2.62 9.78 0.71
CA MET A 69 3.09 10.98 0.00
C MET A 69 4.27 11.61 0.77
N PRO A 70 5.12 12.48 0.20
CA PRO A 70 5.30 12.82 -1.20
C PRO A 70 6.26 11.85 -1.93
N ALA A 71 6.31 11.99 -3.26
CA ALA A 71 7.00 11.12 -4.19
C ALA A 71 8.50 11.39 -4.31
N ASP A 72 9.32 10.61 -3.61
CA ASP A 72 10.67 10.24 -4.02
C ASP A 72 11.10 8.97 -3.26
N PHE A 73 10.79 7.80 -3.83
CA PHE A 73 11.14 6.51 -3.27
C PHE A 73 11.69 5.58 -4.34
N LYS A 74 12.60 4.69 -3.95
CA LYS A 74 13.15 3.65 -4.82
C LYS A 74 12.76 2.28 -4.29
N TRP A 75 12.23 1.44 -5.18
CA TRP A 75 12.02 0.03 -4.89
C TRP A 75 13.38 -0.68 -4.83
N VAL A 76 13.71 -1.24 -3.66
CA VAL A 76 14.92 -2.02 -3.46
C VAL A 76 14.55 -3.49 -3.41
N GLN A 77 15.23 -4.32 -4.20
CA GLN A 77 15.00 -5.75 -4.20
C GLN A 77 15.43 -6.35 -2.85
N ALA A 78 14.55 -7.16 -2.26
CA ALA A 78 14.83 -7.89 -1.03
C ALA A 78 14.22 -9.29 -1.08
N ARG A 79 14.70 -10.21 -0.24
CA ARG A 79 14.28 -11.62 -0.20
C ARG A 79 14.48 -12.22 1.19
N HIS A 80 13.79 -13.33 1.48
CA HIS A 80 13.91 -14.08 2.75
C HIS A 80 13.66 -13.22 4.00
N GLY A 81 12.68 -12.32 3.96
CA GLY A 81 12.34 -11.44 5.08
C GLY A 81 13.36 -10.32 5.36
N HIS A 82 14.42 -10.20 4.56
CA HIS A 82 15.34 -9.07 4.69
C HIS A 82 14.62 -7.77 4.39
N VAL A 83 14.68 -6.81 5.31
CA VAL A 83 14.13 -5.46 5.12
C VAL A 83 15.32 -4.49 4.94
N PRO A 84 15.41 -3.79 3.79
CA PRO A 84 16.46 -2.80 3.59
C PRO A 84 16.42 -1.68 4.64
N PRO A 85 17.58 -1.10 5.01
CA PRO A 85 17.61 0.10 5.85
C PRO A 85 16.72 1.21 5.27
N HIS A 86 16.03 1.93 6.16
CA HIS A 86 15.12 3.03 5.80
C HIS A 86 13.88 2.63 4.98
N ALA A 87 13.48 1.35 5.00
CA ALA A 87 12.20 0.92 4.47
C ALA A 87 11.03 1.68 5.12
N VAL A 88 9.97 1.89 4.34
CA VAL A 88 8.78 2.63 4.80
C VAL A 88 7.95 1.75 5.72
N GLU A 89 7.75 2.20 6.96
CA GLU A 89 6.81 1.60 7.91
C GLU A 89 5.37 1.88 7.45
N ALA A 90 4.63 0.80 7.19
CA ALA A 90 3.21 0.83 6.87
C ALA A 90 2.38 1.04 8.14
N GLY A 91 2.78 0.36 9.22
CA GLY A 91 2.05 0.38 10.48
C GLY A 91 2.52 -0.76 11.35
N ARG A 92 1.75 -1.02 12.41
CA ARG A 92 2.02 -2.09 13.36
C ARG A 92 0.78 -2.91 13.58
N THR A 93 0.98 -4.20 13.85
CA THR A 93 -0.08 -5.05 14.37
C THR A 93 -0.35 -4.74 15.84
N MET A 94 -1.46 -5.22 16.38
CA MET A 94 -1.79 -5.10 17.80
C MET A 94 -0.72 -5.73 18.71
N ASP A 95 -0.04 -6.78 18.24
CA ASP A 95 1.04 -7.45 18.96
C ASP A 95 2.38 -6.69 18.87
N GLY A 96 2.40 -5.54 18.17
CA GLY A 96 3.56 -4.68 18.02
C GLY A 96 4.50 -5.08 16.86
N GLU A 97 4.10 -6.04 16.01
CA GLU A 97 4.87 -6.41 14.83
C GLU A 97 4.92 -5.23 13.85
N MET A 98 6.13 -4.87 13.45
CA MET A 98 6.37 -3.81 12.49
C MET A 98 6.11 -4.28 11.07
N LEU A 99 5.26 -3.57 10.34
CA LEU A 99 4.96 -3.86 8.93
C LEU A 99 5.62 -2.82 8.01
N TYR A 100 6.16 -3.29 6.90
CA TYR A 100 6.82 -2.45 5.89
C TYR A 100 6.09 -2.52 4.55
N ILE A 101 6.30 -1.50 3.72
CA ILE A 101 5.79 -1.48 2.35
C ILE A 101 6.64 -2.39 1.46
N GLY A 102 6.07 -3.53 1.07
CA GLY A 102 6.60 -4.41 0.04
C GLY A 102 5.84 -4.27 -1.29
N ARG A 103 6.51 -4.58 -2.39
CA ARG A 103 5.88 -4.79 -3.70
C ARG A 103 6.34 -6.12 -4.29
N ALA A 104 5.40 -6.94 -4.72
CA ALA A 104 5.64 -8.15 -5.48
C ALA A 104 4.89 -8.09 -6.82
N TYR A 105 5.23 -8.97 -7.75
CA TYR A 105 4.46 -9.15 -8.99
C TYR A 105 3.73 -10.48 -8.95
N GLN A 106 2.42 -10.45 -9.16
CA GLN A 106 1.57 -11.63 -9.28
C GLN A 106 0.91 -11.60 -10.66
N ASN A 107 1.14 -12.63 -11.47
CA ASN A 107 0.63 -12.71 -12.86
C ASN A 107 0.97 -11.47 -13.71
N GLY A 108 2.14 -10.86 -13.49
CA GLY A 108 2.59 -9.64 -14.18
C GLY A 108 2.05 -8.33 -13.61
N VAL A 109 1.17 -8.37 -12.60
CA VAL A 109 0.57 -7.19 -11.96
C VAL A 109 1.31 -6.88 -10.65
N PRO A 110 1.68 -5.63 -10.38
CA PRO A 110 2.29 -5.24 -9.12
C PRO A 110 1.25 -5.23 -7.98
N CYS A 111 1.56 -5.91 -6.89
CA CYS A 111 0.79 -5.95 -5.66
C CYS A 111 1.59 -5.33 -4.52
N VAL A 112 0.96 -4.44 -3.75
CA VAL A 112 1.53 -3.85 -2.52
C VAL A 112 1.03 -4.64 -1.32
N GLY A 113 1.92 -4.96 -0.38
CA GLY A 113 1.59 -5.75 0.80
C GLY A 113 2.70 -5.76 1.84
N LYS A 114 2.59 -6.71 2.77
CA LYS A 114 3.61 -7.06 3.76
C LYS A 114 4.30 -8.36 3.38
#